data_AF-A0A352MXT7-F1
#
_entry.id   AF-A0A352MXT7-F1
#
_cell.length_a   1.000
_cell.length_b   1.000
_cell.length_c   1.000
_cell.angle_alpha   90.00
_cell.angle_beta   90.00
_cell.angle_gamma   90.00
#
_symmetry.space_group_name_H-M   'P 1'
#
loop_
_entity.id
_entity.type
_entity.pdbx_description
1 polymer ?
#
loop_
_entity_poly.entity_id
_entity_poly.type
_entity_poly.pdbx_seq_one_letter_code
_entity_poly.pdbx_strand_id
1 'polypeptide(L)' 'MLYNYSELLNKYKSPYQIQKAVEKKEIYKIEKGIYSDVPRVHYLSIINKKYPYAVITSFSAY' A
#
# COMPACT_ATOMS: atom_id res chain seq x y z
N MET A 1 6.59 -2.22 3.67
CA MET A 1 5.39 -3.07 3.50
C MET A 1 4.20 -2.29 2.96
N LEU A 2 3.54 -2.87 1.95
CA LEU A 2 2.30 -2.35 1.36
C LEU A 2 1.08 -2.88 2.09
N TYR A 3 0.16 -1.96 2.42
CA TYR A 3 -1.09 -2.24 3.12
C TYR A 3 -2.29 -1.82 2.29
N ASN A 4 -3.35 -2.62 2.37
CA ASN A 4 -4.67 -2.26 1.90
C ASN A 4 -5.42 -1.49 2.98
N TYR A 5 -6.46 -0.75 2.57
CA TYR A 5 -7.33 -0.05 3.51
C TYR A 5 -7.90 -0.96 4.60
N SER A 6 -8.32 -2.18 4.26
CA SER A 6 -8.84 -3.16 5.23
C SER A 6 -7.80 -3.60 6.26
N GLU A 7 -6.54 -3.76 5.84
CA GLU A 7 -5.43 -4.12 6.74
C GLU A 7 -5.13 -2.97 7.71
N LEU A 8 -5.16 -1.73 7.22
CA LEU A 8 -5.03 -0.54 8.07
C LEU A 8 -6.22 -0.34 8.99
N LEU A 9 -7.43 -0.65 8.54
CA LEU A 9 -8.63 -0.58 9.38
C LEU A 9 -8.56 -1.58 10.53
N ASN A 10 -8.02 -2.78 10.28
CA ASN A 10 -7.75 -3.74 11.35
C ASN A 10 -6.64 -3.26 12.30
N LYS A 11 -5.57 -2.64 11.77
CA LYS A 11 -4.44 -2.15 12.57
C LYS A 11 -4.78 -0.93 13.45
N TYR A 12 -5.43 0.08 12.86
CA TYR A 12 -5.74 1.36 13.49
C TYR A 12 -7.18 1.45 14.00
N LYS A 13 -8.01 0.42 13.78
CA LYS A 13 -9.39 0.29 14.28
C LYS A 13 -10.40 1.37 13.83
N SER A 14 -9.94 2.49 13.27
CA SER A 14 -10.77 3.63 12.89
C SER A 14 -10.20 4.39 11.69
N PRO A 15 -11.04 4.83 10.74
CA PRO A 15 -10.61 5.64 9.59
C PRO A 15 -9.92 6.95 10.00
N TYR A 16 -10.36 7.55 11.10
CA TYR A 16 -9.77 8.79 11.62
C TYR A 16 -8.32 8.59 12.06
N GLN A 17 -8.03 7.47 12.73
CA GLN A 17 -6.67 7.15 13.16
C GLN A 17 -5.74 6.90 11.97
N ILE A 18 -6.25 6.29 10.89
CA ILE A 18 -5.50 6.13 9.64
C ILE A 18 -5.14 7.50 9.06
N GLN A 19 -6.10 8.42 9.01
CA GLN A 19 -5.86 9.77 8.48
C GLN A 19 -4.81 10.52 9.30
N LYS A 20 -4.91 10.43 10.64
CA LYS A 20 -3.93 11.01 11.56
C LYS A 20 -2.53 10.40 11.39
N ALA A 21 -2.42 9.10 11.15
CA ALA A 21 -1.16 8.42 10.89
C ALA A 21 -0.53 8.84 9.55
N VAL A 22 -1.36 9.16 8.54
CA VAL A 22 -0.90 9.76 7.28
C VAL A 22 -0.37 11.17 7.50
N GLU A 23 -1.07 12.00 8.27
CA GLU A 23 -0.62 13.36 8.60
C GLU A 23 0.69 13.36 9.39
N LYS A 24 0.85 12.42 10.33
CA LYS A 24 2.08 12.21 11.10
C LYS A 24 3.23 11.62 10.29
N LYS A 25 3.01 11.24 9.01
CA LYS A 25 3.98 10.56 8.14
C LYS A 25 4.44 9.19 8.69
N GLU A 26 3.62 8.55 9.53
CA GLU A 26 3.85 7.17 9.99
C GLU A 26 3.48 6.16 8.89
N ILE A 27 2.51 6.54 8.04
CA ILE A 27 2.13 5.81 6.83
C ILE A 27 1.96 6.79 5.67
N TYR A 28 2.22 6.34 4.46
CA TYR A 28 2.13 7.11 3.24
C TYR A 28 1.04 6.50 2.36
N LYS A 29 0.14 7.35 1.89
CA LYS A 29 -0.86 6.96 0.90
C LYS A 29 -0.21 7.01 -0.48
N ILE A 30 -0.05 5.84 -1.10
CA ILE A 30 0.61 5.73 -2.41
C ILE A 30 -0.43 5.87 -3.53
N GLU A 31 -1.53 5.12 -3.43
CA GLU A 31 -2.65 5.16 -4.37
C GLU A 31 -4.00 5.03 -3.63
N LYS A 32 -5.12 5.12 -4.36
CA LYS A 32 -6.44 4.89 -3.79
C LYS A 32 -6.56 3.45 -3.28
N GLY A 33 -6.59 3.29 -1.96
CA GLY A 33 -6.73 2.01 -1.28
C GLY A 33 -5.42 1.31 -0.96
N ILE A 34 -4.27 1.85 -1.40
CA ILE A 34 -2.93 1.29 -1.16
C ILE A 34 -2.09 2.29 -0.38
N TYR A 35 -1.51 1.80 0.72
CA TYR A 35 -0.69 2.56 1.64
C TYR A 35 0.65 1.84 1.85
N SER A 36 1.65 2.57 2.33
CA SER A 36 2.95 1.99 2.70
C SER A 36 3.48 2.65 3.96
N ASP A 37 4.28 1.91 4.72
CA ASP A 37 5.21 2.41 5.73
C ASP A 37 6.34 3.31 5.20
N VAL A 38 6.74 3.16 3.92
CA VAL A 38 7.80 3.94 3.29
C VAL A 38 7.26 4.86 2.19
N PRO A 39 7.86 6.04 1.97
CA PRO A 39 7.35 7.00 1.01
C PRO A 39 7.58 6.58 -0.45
N ARG A 40 8.59 5.75 -0.73
CA ARG A 40 8.91 5.25 -2.06
C ARG A 40 8.87 3.74 -2.06
N VAL A 41 7.96 3.19 -2.86
CA VAL A 41 7.81 1.74 -3.07
C VAL A 41 8.04 1.44 -4.53
N HIS A 42 8.65 0.31 -4.83
CA HIS A 42 8.86 -0.14 -6.20
C HIS A 42 7.51 -0.35 -6.91
N TYR A 43 7.40 0.11 -8.16
CA TYR A 43 6.13 0.09 -8.88
C TYR A 43 5.57 -1.33 -9.05
N LEU A 44 6.43 -2.33 -9.26
CA LEU A 44 6.01 -3.74 -9.36
C LEU A 44 5.32 -4.24 -8.09
N SER A 45 5.77 -3.79 -6.91
CA SER A 45 5.14 -4.16 -5.64
C SER A 45 3.72 -3.60 -5.54
N ILE A 46 3.51 -2.39 -6.05
CA ILE A 46 2.18 -1.75 -6.11
C ILE A 46 1.28 -2.54 -7.09
N ILE A 47 1.80 -2.88 -8.27
CA ILE A 47 1.08 -3.68 -9.27
C ILE A 47 0.67 -5.05 -8.71
N ASN A 48 1.60 -5.77 -8.08
CA ASN A 48 1.33 -7.07 -7.47
C ASN A 48 0.29 -6.98 -6.36
N LYS A 49 0.30 -5.92 -5.54
CA LYS A 49 -0.72 -5.74 -4.49
C LYS A 49 -2.10 -5.41 -5.08
N LYS A 50 -2.14 -4.64 -6.17
CA LYS A 50 -3.37 -4.25 -6.87
C LYS A 50 -4.00 -5.41 -7.65
N TYR A 51 -3.16 -6.25 -8.25
CA TYR A 51 -3.55 -7.42 -9.03
C TYR A 51 -2.88 -8.67 -8.45
N PRO A 52 -3.39 -9.21 -7.33
CA PRO A 52 -2.73 -10.30 -6.59
C PRO A 52 -2.60 -11.60 -7.38
N TYR A 53 -3.40 -11.77 -8.44
CA TYR A 53 -3.35 -12.93 -9.34
C TYR A 53 -2.63 -12.63 -10.66
N ALA A 54 -2.12 -11.42 -10.86
CA ALA A 54 -1.35 -11.10 -12.05
C ALA A 54 0.04 -11.72 -11.98
N VAL A 55 0.46 -12.35 -13.07
CA VAL A 55 1.82 -12.87 -13.23
C VAL A 55 2.60 -11.88 -14.08
N ILE A 56 3.68 -11.33 -13.52
CA ILE A 56 4.63 -10.50 -14.27
C ILE A 56 5.46 -11.44 -15.15
N THR A 57 5.52 -11.18 -16.45
CA THR A 57 6.22 -12.03 -17.43
C THR A 57 7.09 -11.21 -18.38
N SER A 58 7.90 -11.89 -19.21
CA SER A 58 8.74 -11.29 -20.26
C SER A 58 9.78 -10.31 -19.71
N PHE A 59 10.05 -9.21 -20.41
CA PHE A 59 11.06 -8.20 -20.03
C PHE A 59 10.83 -7.58 -18.64
N SER A 60 9.61 -7.59 -18.11
CA SER A 60 9.31 -7.07 -16.78
C SER A 60 9.72 -8.03 -15.65
N ALA A 61 10.03 -9.28 -15.98
CA ALA A 61 10.41 -10.34 -15.05
C ALA A 61 11.91 -10.69 -15.11
N TYR A 62 12.64 -10.21 -16.11
CA TYR A 62 14.09 -10.37 -16.27
C TYR A 62 14.83 -9.21 -15.59
#